data_AF-A0A1J3I1L3-F1
#
_entry.id   AF-A0A1J3I1L3-F1
#
_cell.length_a   1.000
_cell.length_b   1.000
_cell.length_c   1.000
_cell.angle_alpha   90.00
_cell.angle_beta   90.00
_cell.angle_gamma   90.00
#
_symmetry.space_group_name_H-M   'P 1'
#
loop_
_entity.id
_entity.type
_entity.pdbx_description
1 polymer ?
#
loop_
_entity_poly.entity_id
_entity_poly.type
_entity_poly.pdbx_seq_one_letter_code
_entity_poly.pdbx_strand_id
1 'polypeptide(L)'
;ALGRPQDMFSDTAIQLQPVFAQWIQNTHALAPGVTAPGETASTSLTWGGGELVAVGGKVALLPIPLGTADFLVHHIHAFTIHVTVLILLKGVLFARSSRLIPDKANLGFRFPCDGPGRGGTC
;
A
#
# COMPACT_ATOMS: atom_id res chain seq x y z
N ALA A 1 -21.41 -7.93 -15.00
CA ALA A 1 -21.11 -7.97 -16.45
C ALA A 1 -21.46 -9.32 -17.10
N LEU A 2 -21.06 -10.48 -16.54
CA LEU A 2 -21.34 -11.81 -17.12
C LEU A 2 -22.31 -12.69 -16.31
N GLY A 3 -22.90 -12.18 -15.22
CA GLY A 3 -23.81 -12.96 -14.37
C GLY A 3 -23.17 -14.12 -13.61
N ARG A 4 -21.84 -14.10 -13.41
CA ARG A 4 -21.06 -15.15 -12.74
C ARG A 4 -20.43 -14.65 -11.41
N PRO A 5 -21.22 -14.32 -10.39
CA PRO A 5 -20.70 -13.79 -9.12
C PRO A 5 -19.81 -14.79 -8.36
N GLN A 6 -20.04 -16.10 -8.53
CA GLN A 6 -19.25 -17.16 -7.92
C GLN A 6 -17.78 -17.21 -8.39
N ASP A 7 -17.48 -16.60 -9.53
CA ASP A 7 -16.13 -16.54 -10.10
C ASP A 7 -15.41 -15.23 -9.77
N MET A 8 -16.01 -14.37 -8.93
CA MET A 8 -15.44 -13.10 -8.54
C MET A 8 -14.44 -13.25 -7.39
N PHE A 9 -13.40 -12.42 -7.38
CA PHE A 9 -12.57 -12.22 -6.18
C PHE A 9 -13.34 -11.37 -5.17
N SER A 10 -13.84 -12.00 -4.11
CA SER A 10 -14.65 -11.36 -3.06
C SER A 10 -14.79 -12.26 -1.83
N ASP A 11 -15.29 -11.71 -0.73
CA ASP A 11 -15.47 -12.47 0.52
C ASP A 11 -16.52 -13.59 0.40
N THR A 12 -17.43 -13.53 -0.57
CA THR A 12 -18.49 -14.53 -0.78
C THR A 12 -18.21 -15.53 -1.89
N ALA A 13 -17.05 -15.46 -2.54
CA ALA A 13 -16.69 -16.31 -3.67
C ALA A 13 -15.22 -16.73 -3.57
N ILE A 14 -14.38 -16.42 -4.55
CA ILE A 14 -12.94 -16.72 -4.48
C ILE A 14 -12.28 -15.68 -3.57
N GLN A 15 -11.91 -16.10 -2.36
CA GLN A 15 -11.37 -15.19 -1.36
C GLN A 15 -9.87 -14.97 -1.55
N LEU A 16 -9.43 -13.72 -1.38
CA LEU A 16 -8.01 -13.34 -1.27
C LEU A 16 -7.81 -12.62 0.05
N GLN A 17 -7.64 -13.40 1.13
CA GLN A 17 -7.59 -12.85 2.48
C GLN A 17 -6.22 -12.21 2.80
N PRO A 18 -6.20 -11.02 3.44
CA PRO A 18 -4.97 -10.39 3.93
C PRO A 18 -4.50 -11.04 5.24
N VAL A 19 -4.17 -12.34 5.20
CA VAL A 19 -3.87 -13.17 6.38
C VAL A 19 -2.74 -12.62 7.25
N PHE A 20 -1.73 -11.98 6.65
CA PHE A 20 -0.65 -11.35 7.40
C PHE A 20 -1.13 -10.16 8.22
N ALA A 21 -2.01 -9.33 7.65
CA ALA A 21 -2.57 -8.19 8.36
C ALA A 21 -3.48 -8.67 9.49
N GLN A 22 -4.36 -9.65 9.23
CA GLN A 22 -5.21 -10.27 10.24
C GLN A 22 -4.40 -10.89 11.39
N TRP A 23 -3.30 -11.56 11.09
CA TRP A 23 -2.38 -12.09 12.09
C TRP A 23 -1.77 -11.00 12.98
N ILE A 24 -1.36 -9.87 12.38
CA ILE A 24 -0.92 -8.68 13.12
C ILE A 24 -2.06 -8.13 13.98
N GLN A 25 -3.27 -7.96 13.44
CA GLN A 25 -4.43 -7.47 14.19
C GLN A 25 -4.67 -8.32 15.45
N ASN A 26 -4.68 -9.66 15.31
CA ASN A 26 -4.86 -10.57 16.43
C ASN A 26 -3.74 -10.49 17.47
N THR A 27 -2.49 -10.37 17.01
CA THR A 27 -1.33 -10.22 17.90
C THR A 27 -1.44 -8.96 18.75
N HIS A 28 -1.86 -7.85 18.15
CA HIS A 28 -2.03 -6.58 18.87
C HIS A 28 -3.28 -6.55 19.74
N ALA A 29 -4.38 -7.18 19.31
CA ALA A 29 -5.62 -7.27 20.08
C ALA A 29 -5.43 -8.10 21.37
N LEU A 30 -4.64 -9.17 21.31
CA LEU A 30 -4.38 -10.09 22.42
C LEU A 30 -3.12 -9.73 23.23
N ALA A 31 -2.40 -8.67 22.87
CA ALA A 31 -1.18 -8.27 23.57
C ALA A 31 -1.37 -7.92 25.06
N PRO A 32 -2.41 -7.16 25.47
CA PRO A 32 -2.60 -6.76 26.87
C PRO A 32 -2.70 -7.97 27.81
N GLY A 33 -1.91 -7.98 28.88
CA GLY A 33 -1.88 -9.09 29.84
C GLY A 33 -1.14 -10.35 29.36
N VAL A 34 -0.69 -10.42 28.10
CA VAL A 34 0.07 -11.56 27.56
C VAL A 34 1.48 -11.14 27.17
N THR A 35 1.64 -10.50 26.02
CA THR A 35 2.94 -10.01 25.54
C THR A 35 3.23 -8.58 26.02
N ALA A 36 2.20 -7.89 26.53
CA ALA A 36 2.29 -6.59 27.21
C ALA A 36 1.62 -6.67 28.60
N PRO A 37 2.28 -7.25 29.63
CA PRO A 37 1.64 -7.53 30.92
C PRO A 37 1.20 -6.31 31.73
N GLY A 38 1.83 -5.16 31.51
CA GLY A 38 1.50 -3.91 32.20
C GLY A 38 0.39 -3.09 31.53
N GLU A 39 -0.04 -3.49 30.34
CA GLU A 39 -1.02 -2.75 29.55
C GLU A 39 -2.41 -3.33 29.73
N THR A 40 -3.41 -2.44 29.84
CA THR A 40 -4.82 -2.81 30.02
C THR A 40 -5.63 -2.74 28.72
N ALA A 41 -5.05 -2.20 27.65
CA ALA A 41 -5.69 -2.06 26.35
C ALA A 41 -4.68 -2.25 25.21
N SER A 42 -5.16 -2.64 24.04
CA SER A 42 -4.31 -2.77 22.85
C SER A 42 -3.85 -1.39 22.35
N THR A 43 -2.87 -1.35 21.45
CA THR A 43 -2.33 -0.09 20.92
C THR A 43 -3.34 0.73 20.12
N SER A 44 -4.45 0.11 19.69
CA SER A 44 -5.59 0.77 19.03
C SER A 44 -6.81 -0.15 19.09
N LEU A 45 -7.99 0.44 19.27
CA LEU A 45 -9.27 -0.30 19.24
C LEU A 45 -9.61 -0.82 17.83
N THR A 46 -8.91 -0.35 16.79
CA THR A 46 -9.09 -0.83 15.41
C THR A 46 -8.64 -2.28 15.20
N TRP A 47 -7.78 -2.82 16.05
CA TRP A 47 -7.23 -4.18 15.92
C TRP A 47 -8.24 -5.30 16.21
N GLY A 48 -9.36 -4.99 16.88
CA GLY A 48 -10.28 -5.99 17.41
C GLY A 48 -10.09 -6.24 18.90
N GLY A 49 -11.02 -6.98 19.51
CA GLY A 49 -11.02 -7.31 20.94
C GLY A 49 -11.53 -6.22 21.89
N GLY A 50 -11.68 -4.97 21.42
CA GLY A 50 -12.30 -3.87 22.17
C GLY A 50 -13.76 -3.63 21.80
N GLU A 51 -14.54 -3.07 22.72
CA GLU A 51 -15.91 -2.63 22.45
C GLU A 51 -15.97 -1.37 21.56
N LEU A 52 -17.09 -1.17 20.89
CA LEU A 52 -17.39 0.04 20.14
C LEU A 52 -17.39 1.24 21.10
N VAL A 53 -16.58 2.25 20.78
CA VAL A 53 -16.56 3.50 21.55
C VAL A 53 -17.43 4.52 20.84
N ALA A 54 -18.44 5.04 21.54
CA ALA A 54 -19.34 6.08 21.03
C ALA A 54 -19.27 7.35 21.88
N VAL A 55 -19.29 8.51 21.23
CA VAL A 55 -19.33 9.84 21.88
C VAL A 55 -20.41 10.66 21.19
N GLY A 56 -21.34 11.21 21.97
CA GLY A 56 -22.45 12.01 21.43
C GLY A 56 -23.34 11.25 20.45
N GLY A 57 -23.53 9.93 20.65
CA GLY A 57 -24.33 9.07 19.78
C GLY A 57 -23.69 8.75 18.42
N LYS A 58 -22.40 9.07 18.23
CA LYS A 58 -21.63 8.73 17.03
C LYS A 58 -20.51 7.76 17.39
N VAL A 59 -20.15 6.88 16.45
CA VAL A 59 -19.01 5.98 16.62
C VAL A 59 -17.72 6.79 16.56
N ALA A 60 -16.94 6.74 17.64
CA ALA A 60 -15.62 7.34 17.72
C ALA A 60 -14.56 6.39 17.13
N LEU A 61 -14.57 5.12 17.57
CA LEU A 61 -13.70 4.06 17.02
C LEU A 61 -14.42 2.71 17.09
N LEU A 62 -14.14 1.85 16.11
CA LEU A 62 -14.56 0.45 16.09
C LEU A 62 -13.44 -0.43 15.48
N PRO A 63 -13.45 -1.75 15.70
CA PRO A 63 -12.60 -2.69 14.97
C PRO A 63 -12.79 -2.55 13.45
N ILE A 64 -11.69 -2.57 12.71
CA ILE A 64 -11.71 -2.49 11.24
C ILE A 64 -11.38 -3.88 10.70
N PRO A 65 -12.39 -4.68 10.30
CA PRO A 65 -12.14 -5.99 9.70
C PRO A 65 -11.48 -5.81 8.33
N LEU A 66 -10.52 -6.68 8.01
CA LEU A 66 -9.82 -6.68 6.74
C LEU A 66 -10.23 -7.90 5.93
N GLY A 67 -10.82 -7.67 4.75
CA GLY A 67 -11.29 -8.71 3.84
C GLY A 67 -10.60 -8.66 2.48
N THR A 68 -11.22 -9.32 1.50
CA THR A 68 -10.70 -9.42 0.13
C THR A 68 -10.58 -8.05 -0.54
N ALA A 69 -11.53 -7.14 -0.31
CA ALA A 69 -11.47 -5.78 -0.87
C ALA A 69 -10.25 -5.00 -0.33
N ASP A 70 -9.95 -5.13 0.95
CA ASP A 70 -8.79 -4.50 1.59
C ASP A 70 -7.48 -5.04 1.03
N PHE A 71 -7.39 -6.36 0.81
CA PHE A 71 -6.23 -6.97 0.16
C PHE A 71 -5.97 -6.35 -1.22
N LEU A 72 -7.01 -6.20 -2.03
CA LEU A 72 -6.90 -5.63 -3.38
C LEU A 72 -6.45 -4.16 -3.34
N VAL A 73 -7.09 -3.32 -2.52
CA VAL A 73 -6.74 -1.88 -2.48
C VAL A 73 -5.33 -1.65 -1.93
N HIS A 74 -4.87 -2.45 -0.96
CA HIS A 74 -3.48 -2.36 -0.48
C HIS A 74 -2.47 -2.73 -1.56
N HIS A 75 -2.77 -3.70 -2.44
CA HIS A 75 -1.91 -4.01 -3.58
C HIS A 75 -1.92 -2.90 -4.64
N ILE A 76 -3.04 -2.20 -4.83
CA ILE A 76 -3.09 -1.00 -5.69
C ILE A 76 -2.26 0.15 -5.08
N HIS A 77 -2.33 0.36 -3.76
CA HIS A 77 -1.44 1.31 -3.08
C HIS A 77 0.03 0.93 -3.27
N ALA A 78 0.39 -0.34 -3.06
CA ALA A 78 1.74 -0.81 -3.29
C ALA A 78 2.17 -0.57 -4.75
N PHE A 79 1.33 -0.93 -5.72
CA PHE A 79 1.60 -0.71 -7.15
C PHE A 79 1.89 0.75 -7.48
N THR A 80 1.01 1.67 -7.06
CA THR A 80 1.17 3.10 -7.34
C THR A 80 2.41 3.69 -6.67
N ILE A 81 2.74 3.26 -5.45
CA ILE A 81 3.97 3.64 -4.77
C ILE A 81 5.20 3.12 -5.53
N HIS A 82 5.23 1.83 -5.90
CA HIS A 82 6.36 1.25 -6.63
C HIS A 82 6.59 1.91 -7.99
N VAL A 83 5.52 2.23 -8.74
CA VAL A 83 5.64 2.95 -10.02
C VAL A 83 6.16 4.36 -9.81
N THR A 84 5.68 5.07 -8.79
CA THR A 84 6.17 6.41 -8.45
C THR A 84 7.65 6.37 -8.09
N VAL A 85 8.05 5.43 -7.23
CA VAL A 85 9.46 5.22 -6.85
C VAL A 85 10.30 4.84 -8.07
N LEU A 86 9.82 3.98 -8.96
CA LEU A 86 10.52 3.59 -10.18
C LEU A 86 10.82 4.80 -11.07
N ILE A 87 9.82 5.67 -11.31
CA ILE A 87 9.98 6.86 -12.16
C ILE A 87 11.00 7.83 -11.54
N LEU A 88 10.85 8.13 -10.24
CA LEU A 88 11.72 9.07 -9.53
C LEU A 88 13.15 8.52 -9.43
N LEU A 89 13.31 7.27 -9.00
CA LEU A 89 14.61 6.62 -8.85
C LEU A 89 15.32 6.48 -10.19
N LYS A 90 14.61 6.14 -11.26
CA LYS A 90 15.18 6.14 -12.62
C LYS A 90 15.65 7.54 -13.02
N GLY A 91 14.87 8.58 -12.73
CA GLY A 91 15.25 9.97 -12.95
C GLY A 91 16.57 10.32 -12.25
N VAL A 92 16.69 9.95 -10.97
CA VAL A 92 17.89 10.22 -10.15
C VAL A 92 19.10 9.42 -10.64
N LEU A 93 18.98 8.09 -10.78
CA LEU A 93 20.10 7.21 -11.12
C LEU A 93 20.67 7.49 -12.52
N PHE A 94 19.83 7.86 -13.48
CA PHE A 94 20.23 8.13 -14.86
C PHE A 94 20.36 9.63 -15.19
N ALA A 95 20.44 10.50 -14.19
CA ALA A 95 20.59 11.95 -14.38
C ALA A 95 21.96 12.33 -14.95
N ARG A 96 23.05 11.69 -14.49
CA ARG A 96 24.41 12.05 -14.90
C ARG A 96 24.86 11.39 -16.20
N SER A 97 24.42 10.16 -16.44
CA SER A 97 24.70 9.42 -17.67
C SER A 97 23.66 8.32 -17.89
N SER A 98 23.53 7.87 -19.13
CA SER A 98 22.85 6.64 -19.47
C SER A 98 23.58 5.93 -20.60
N ARG A 99 23.22 4.68 -20.89
CA ARG A 99 23.74 3.98 -22.07
C ARG A 99 23.42 4.72 -23.38
N LEU A 100 22.32 5.46 -23.42
CA LEU A 100 21.89 6.22 -24.60
C LEU A 100 22.60 7.58 -24.73
N ILE A 101 22.79 8.29 -23.61
CA ILE A 101 23.42 9.62 -23.54
C ILE A 101 24.51 9.57 -22.44
N PRO A 102 25.76 9.25 -22.79
CA PRO A 102 26.84 9.07 -21.82
C PRO A 102 27.22 10.33 -21.05
N ASP A 103 27.02 11.51 -21.65
CA ASP A 103 27.43 12.83 -21.18
C ASP A 103 26.26 13.70 -20.71
N LYS A 104 25.16 13.07 -20.29
CA LYS A 104 23.91 13.75 -19.90
C LYS A 104 24.10 14.84 -18.83
N ALA A 105 25.07 14.68 -17.94
CA ALA A 105 25.41 15.70 -16.94
C ALA A 105 25.69 17.08 -17.54
N ASN A 106 26.22 17.16 -18.77
CA ASN A 106 26.53 18.42 -19.45
C ASN A 106 25.27 19.16 -19.95
N LEU A 107 24.15 18.45 -20.15
CA LEU A 107 22.87 19.04 -20.57
C LEU A 107 22.14 19.72 -19.40
N GLY A 108 22.57 19.46 -18.16
CA GLY A 108 21.97 20.00 -16.94
C GLY A 108 20.77 19.20 -16.42
N PHE A 109 20.11 19.70 -15.37
CA PHE A 109 18.98 19.01 -14.74
C PHE A 109 17.67 19.14 -15.53
N ARG A 110 17.47 20.25 -16.23
CA ARG A 110 16.22 20.57 -16.93
C ARG A 110 16.51 20.98 -18.38
N PHE A 111 16.33 20.04 -19.30
CA PHE A 111 16.44 20.22 -20.74
C PHE A 111 15.36 19.36 -21.44
N PRO A 112 14.88 19.74 -22.63
CA PRO A 112 13.77 19.05 -23.27
C PRO A 112 14.17 17.70 -23.88
N CYS A 113 15.32 17.61 -24.56
CA CYS A 113 15.84 16.39 -25.19
C CYS A 113 17.30 16.60 -25.67
N ASP A 114 17.92 15.57 -26.26
CA ASP A 114 19.23 15.57 -26.95
C ASP A 114 19.04 15.34 -28.47
N GLY A 115 18.02 16.00 -29.05
CA GLY A 115 17.69 15.96 -30.49
C GLY A 115 17.01 14.67 -30.99
N PRO A 116 16.67 14.59 -32.30
CA PRO A 116 15.98 13.46 -32.90
C PRO A 116 16.88 12.25 -33.21
N GLY A 117 18.19 12.36 -32.97
CA GLY A 117 19.14 11.27 -33.16
C GLY A 117 18.81 10.06 -32.28
N ARG A 118 19.47 8.93 -32.55
CA ARG A 118 19.31 7.67 -31.79
C ARG A 118 17.86 7.14 -31.70
N GLY A 119 16.98 7.55 -32.63
CA GLY A 119 15.56 7.15 -32.67
C GLY A 119 14.60 8.06 -31.90
N GLY A 120 15.09 9.18 -31.35
CA GLY A 120 14.34 10.11 -30.51
C GLY A 120 14.76 10.03 -29.04
N THR A 121 14.90 11.19 -28.39
CA THR A 121 15.40 11.32 -27.00
C THR A 121 14.48 12.13 -26.07
N CYS A 122 13.19 12.20 -26.44
CA CYS A 122 12.13 12.76 -25.60
C CYS A 122 11.77 11.83 -24.43
#